data_AF-A2DFF6-F1
#
_entry.id   AF-A2DFF6-F1
#
_cell.length_a   1.000
_cell.length_b   1.000
_cell.length_c   1.000
_cell.angle_alpha   90.00
_cell.angle_beta   90.00
_cell.angle_gamma   90.00
#
_symmetry.space_group_name_H-M   'P 1'
#
loop_
_entity.id
_entity.type
_entity.pdbx_description
1 polymer ?
#
loop_
_entity_poly.entity_id
_entity_poly.type
_entity_poly.pdbx_seq_one_letter_code
_entity_poly.pdbx_strand_id
1 'polypeptide(L)'
;MQGQSFIRKVCSFGSKFTGVGKFCYIAVSYDSTSINEIHDSSITYCNQGKLDGFNSIYLGYGSNSFFQNNITRNHCEDNTAFVIAYGEGIISIKYSIIDENYANSRICFTKSKPTTYDSIVFTNNTISKNDNSFPGMLHCQSSHVTFENCFIENNKQNGCYLFGTLDDLDSITVSNSYIDSREKLYLESQQVTIEQNKDISIELHLHSTELCPTGNNYFVYINKGNKFISGFIHLKGIGESMTSFFS
;
A
#
# COMPACT_ATOMS: atom_id res chain seq x y z
N MET A 1 -16.93 -23.07 8.09
CA MET A 1 -15.71 -22.65 8.82
C MET A 1 -15.12 -21.45 8.11
N GLN A 2 -15.00 -20.32 8.80
CA GLN A 2 -14.29 -19.14 8.28
C GLN A 2 -12.81 -19.50 8.08
N GLY A 3 -12.28 -19.25 6.89
CA GLY A 3 -10.85 -19.34 6.64
C GLY A 3 -10.19 -18.06 7.14
N GLN A 4 -9.32 -18.16 8.13
CA GLN A 4 -8.45 -17.06 8.54
C GLN A 4 -7.06 -17.30 7.95
N SER A 5 -6.56 -16.30 7.25
CA SER A 5 -5.20 -16.29 6.73
C SER A 5 -4.44 -15.16 7.40
N PHE A 6 -3.25 -15.48 7.90
CA PHE A 6 -2.45 -14.55 8.67
C PHE A 6 -1.03 -14.53 8.13
N ILE A 7 -0.50 -13.35 7.83
CA ILE A 7 0.90 -13.12 7.47
C ILE A 7 1.51 -12.10 8.44
N ARG A 8 2.63 -12.47 9.05
CA ARG A 8 3.53 -11.57 9.79
C ARG A 8 4.81 -11.39 8.98
N LYS A 9 5.33 -10.16 8.93
CA LYS A 9 6.67 -9.82 8.43
C LYS A 9 6.90 -10.24 6.98
N VAL A 10 6.24 -9.58 6.03
CA VAL A 10 6.63 -9.66 4.62
C VAL A 10 7.74 -8.67 4.37
N CYS A 11 8.89 -9.17 3.93
CA CYS A 11 10.02 -8.35 3.51
C CYS A 11 10.24 -8.60 2.01
N SER A 12 10.12 -7.57 1.17
CA SER A 12 10.34 -7.71 -0.28
C SER A 12 11.66 -7.09 -0.75
N PHE A 13 12.25 -7.70 -1.79
CA PHE A 13 13.46 -7.24 -2.50
C PHE A 13 13.08 -6.80 -3.89
N GLY A 14 13.29 -5.51 -4.17
CA GLY A 14 13.30 -5.02 -5.53
C GLY A 14 14.28 -5.78 -6.43
N SER A 15 13.79 -6.37 -7.51
CA SER A 15 14.65 -6.75 -8.63
C SER A 15 14.64 -5.62 -9.67
N LYS A 16 15.80 -5.28 -10.22
CA LYS A 16 15.90 -4.33 -11.34
C LYS A 16 15.33 -4.89 -12.65
N PHE A 17 14.98 -6.18 -12.72
CA PHE A 17 14.63 -6.83 -13.98
C PHE A 17 13.98 -8.21 -13.80
N THR A 18 12.72 -8.36 -14.20
CA THR A 18 12.17 -9.67 -14.59
C THR A 18 11.30 -9.50 -15.82
N GLY A 19 11.61 -10.21 -16.92
CA GLY A 19 10.84 -10.14 -18.17
C GLY A 19 9.40 -10.67 -18.07
N VAL A 20 9.05 -11.35 -16.97
CA VAL A 20 7.69 -11.79 -16.64
C VAL A 20 7.65 -11.94 -15.11
N GLY A 21 7.16 -10.96 -14.35
CA GLY A 21 7.16 -11.11 -12.90
C GLY A 21 6.63 -9.92 -12.10
N LYS A 22 5.52 -10.14 -11.41
CA LYS A 22 5.06 -9.34 -10.28
C LYS A 22 6.01 -9.59 -9.11
N PHE A 23 6.49 -8.56 -8.42
CA PHE A 23 7.20 -8.76 -7.15
C PHE A 23 6.40 -8.17 -5.99
N CYS A 24 6.01 -9.05 -5.05
CA CYS A 24 5.08 -8.85 -3.93
C CYS A 24 3.56 -8.88 -4.25
N TYR A 25 3.12 -9.73 -5.19
CA TYR A 25 1.69 -10.04 -5.32
C TYR A 25 1.20 -10.88 -4.13
N ILE A 26 0.53 -10.25 -3.15
CA ILE A 26 -0.19 -10.96 -2.09
C ILE A 26 -1.63 -11.18 -2.54
N ALA A 27 -1.87 -12.25 -3.31
CA ALA A 27 -3.24 -12.67 -3.59
C ALA A 27 -3.83 -13.32 -2.35
N VAL A 28 -4.91 -12.72 -1.87
CA VAL A 28 -5.79 -13.31 -0.86
C VAL A 28 -6.87 -14.17 -1.52
N SER A 29 -7.28 -15.22 -0.83
CA SER A 29 -8.28 -16.21 -1.27
C SER A 29 -9.53 -15.57 -1.89
N TYR A 30 -10.00 -16.11 -3.02
CA TYR A 30 -11.22 -15.70 -3.75
C TYR A 30 -12.55 -15.89 -2.97
N ASP A 31 -12.49 -16.27 -1.71
CA ASP A 31 -13.65 -16.52 -0.85
C ASP A 31 -13.98 -15.26 -0.04
N SER A 32 -15.17 -14.70 -0.28
CA SER A 32 -15.66 -13.47 0.36
C SER A 32 -15.80 -13.56 1.88
N THR A 33 -15.82 -14.76 2.45
CA THR A 33 -15.87 -14.98 3.90
C THR A 33 -14.50 -15.04 4.57
N SER A 34 -13.42 -14.93 3.81
CA SER A 34 -12.04 -14.98 4.34
C SER A 34 -11.68 -13.71 5.09
N ILE A 35 -10.89 -13.85 6.16
CA ILE A 35 -10.22 -12.74 6.84
C ILE A 35 -8.73 -12.88 6.56
N ASN A 36 -8.14 -11.83 5.98
CA ASN A 36 -6.72 -11.79 5.64
C ASN A 36 -6.05 -10.67 6.44
N GLU A 37 -5.03 -11.04 7.20
CA GLU A 37 -4.30 -10.14 8.10
C GLU A 37 -2.83 -10.07 7.69
N ILE A 38 -2.33 -8.88 7.38
CA ILE A 38 -0.94 -8.62 6.98
C ILE A 38 -0.34 -7.58 7.92
N HIS A 39 0.66 -8.01 8.68
CA HIS A 39 1.25 -7.22 9.76
C HIS A 39 2.76 -7.10 9.60
N ASP A 40 3.32 -5.99 10.08
CA ASP A 40 4.76 -5.77 10.26
C ASP A 40 5.58 -5.95 8.97
N SER A 41 5.03 -5.57 7.81
CA SER A 41 5.68 -5.82 6.52
C SER A 41 6.46 -4.61 6.00
N SER A 42 7.61 -4.83 5.38
CA SER A 42 8.33 -3.82 4.60
C SER A 42 8.43 -4.23 3.14
N ILE A 43 7.72 -3.50 2.30
CA ILE A 43 7.62 -3.71 0.87
C ILE A 43 8.34 -2.55 0.18
N THR A 44 9.59 -2.79 -0.21
CA THR A 44 10.47 -1.73 -0.70
C THR A 44 11.19 -2.10 -1.99
N TYR A 45 11.46 -1.07 -2.81
CA TYR A 45 12.14 -1.18 -4.10
C TYR A 45 11.45 -2.09 -5.13
N CYS A 46 10.18 -2.43 -4.96
CA CYS A 46 9.47 -3.29 -5.89
C CYS A 46 9.33 -2.65 -7.28
N ASN A 47 9.32 -3.50 -8.30
CA ASN A 47 8.90 -3.15 -9.67
C ASN A 47 9.76 -2.06 -10.38
N GLN A 48 11.04 -1.92 -10.01
CA GLN A 48 12.04 -0.98 -10.56
C GLN A 48 12.50 -1.30 -12.02
N GLY A 49 11.69 -2.01 -12.81
CA GLY A 49 11.96 -2.39 -14.21
C GLY A 49 10.91 -1.86 -15.19
N LYS A 50 11.13 -2.05 -16.51
CA LYS A 50 10.13 -1.81 -17.56
C LYS A 50 9.13 -2.96 -17.56
N LEU A 51 8.06 -2.86 -16.77
CA LEU A 51 6.93 -3.78 -16.91
C LEU A 51 5.64 -2.99 -17.07
N ASP A 52 4.97 -3.29 -18.17
CA ASP A 52 3.59 -2.93 -18.42
C ASP A 52 2.70 -3.80 -17.52
N GLY A 53 1.84 -3.14 -16.75
CA GLY A 53 0.82 -3.78 -15.94
C GLY A 53 1.30 -4.42 -14.63
N PHE A 54 0.50 -4.15 -13.59
CA PHE A 54 0.42 -4.79 -12.28
C PHE A 54 1.13 -4.13 -11.10
N ASN A 55 0.33 -4.09 -10.03
CA ASN A 55 0.48 -3.32 -8.81
C ASN A 55 1.46 -4.00 -7.84
N SER A 56 2.11 -3.22 -6.97
CA SER A 56 3.01 -3.80 -5.95
C SER A 56 2.27 -4.66 -4.93
N ILE A 57 1.03 -4.33 -4.58
CA ILE A 57 0.15 -5.13 -3.72
C ILE A 57 -1.25 -5.17 -4.34
N TYR A 58 -1.84 -6.37 -4.48
CA TYR A 58 -3.19 -6.54 -5.01
C TYR A 58 -4.02 -7.43 -4.08
N LEU A 59 -5.17 -6.93 -3.62
CA LEU A 59 -6.04 -7.55 -2.63
C LEU A 59 -7.43 -7.70 -3.23
N GLY A 60 -7.73 -8.90 -3.70
CA GLY A 60 -8.89 -9.15 -4.55
C GLY A 60 -10.18 -9.52 -3.83
N TYR A 61 -10.17 -10.03 -2.59
CA TYR A 61 -11.37 -10.66 -1.98
C TYR A 61 -11.30 -10.71 -0.45
N GLY A 62 -12.43 -10.99 0.20
CA GLY A 62 -12.55 -11.15 1.66
C GLY A 62 -12.44 -9.83 2.44
N SER A 63 -12.36 -9.95 3.77
CA SER A 63 -11.94 -8.85 4.64
C SER A 63 -10.41 -8.79 4.69
N ASN A 64 -9.84 -7.59 4.60
CA ASN A 64 -8.39 -7.40 4.57
C ASN A 64 -7.97 -6.39 5.63
N SER A 65 -7.05 -6.77 6.49
CA SER A 65 -6.47 -5.91 7.53
C SER A 65 -4.96 -5.80 7.30
N PHE A 66 -4.50 -4.58 7.13
CA PHE A 66 -3.09 -4.22 7.01
C PHE A 66 -2.71 -3.37 8.21
N PHE A 67 -1.70 -3.79 8.94
CA PHE A 67 -1.31 -3.11 10.16
C PHE A 67 0.21 -3.00 10.25
N GLN A 68 0.74 -1.80 10.47
CA GLN A 68 2.18 -1.56 10.63
C GLN A 68 3.01 -1.99 9.42
N ASN A 69 2.73 -1.41 8.25
CA ASN A 69 3.45 -1.73 7.02
C ASN A 69 4.23 -0.53 6.47
N ASN A 70 5.38 -0.79 5.86
CA ASN A 70 6.16 0.17 5.10
C ASN A 70 6.07 -0.16 3.61
N ILE A 71 5.62 0.77 2.78
CA ILE A 71 5.53 0.64 1.33
C ILE A 71 6.31 1.80 0.73
N THR A 72 7.57 1.56 0.44
CA THR A 72 8.50 2.64 0.08
C THR A 72 9.29 2.38 -1.19
N ARG A 73 9.55 3.44 -1.96
CA ARG A 73 10.47 3.38 -3.12
C ARG A 73 10.07 2.36 -4.17
N ASN A 74 8.78 2.04 -4.27
CA ASN A 74 8.27 1.14 -5.30
C ASN A 74 8.05 1.92 -6.60
N HIS A 75 8.04 1.22 -7.74
CA HIS A 75 7.86 1.81 -9.06
C HIS A 75 6.88 1.00 -9.90
N CYS A 76 5.80 1.56 -10.44
CA CYS A 76 4.86 0.79 -11.27
C CYS A 76 4.31 1.67 -12.42
N GLU A 77 3.77 1.06 -13.47
CA GLU A 77 3.00 1.82 -14.45
C GLU A 77 1.67 2.30 -13.83
N ASP A 78 0.85 1.38 -13.32
CA ASP A 78 -0.49 1.77 -12.89
C ASP A 78 -0.62 2.11 -11.40
N ASN A 79 -0.56 1.12 -10.50
CA ASN A 79 -0.82 1.35 -9.07
C ASN A 79 0.33 0.88 -8.19
N THR A 80 1.09 1.80 -7.63
CA THR A 80 2.39 1.46 -7.04
C THR A 80 2.34 0.97 -5.59
N ALA A 81 1.36 1.37 -4.77
CA ALA A 81 1.26 0.96 -3.38
C ALA A 81 0.18 -0.11 -3.18
N PHE A 82 -1.09 0.25 -3.42
CA PHE A 82 -2.22 -0.65 -3.17
C PHE A 82 -3.17 -0.74 -4.34
N VAL A 83 -3.63 -1.95 -4.62
CA VAL A 83 -4.90 -2.21 -5.27
C VAL A 83 -5.75 -3.08 -4.39
N ILE A 84 -6.82 -2.52 -3.87
CA ILE A 84 -7.87 -3.27 -3.19
C ILE A 84 -9.00 -3.35 -4.21
N ALA A 85 -9.40 -4.55 -4.62
CA ALA A 85 -10.48 -4.74 -5.57
C ALA A 85 -11.35 -5.90 -5.09
N TYR A 86 -12.65 -5.91 -5.44
CA TYR A 86 -13.60 -7.01 -5.24
C TYR A 86 -13.72 -7.59 -3.81
N GLY A 87 -13.20 -6.87 -2.80
CA GLY A 87 -13.40 -7.19 -1.39
C GLY A 87 -14.87 -7.00 -1.00
N GLU A 88 -15.54 -8.10 -0.64
CA GLU A 88 -16.90 -8.08 -0.10
C GLU A 88 -16.93 -7.85 1.43
N GLY A 89 -15.77 -7.88 2.09
CA GLY A 89 -15.61 -7.65 3.52
C GLY A 89 -15.13 -6.24 3.88
N ILE A 90 -14.81 -6.02 5.16
CA ILE A 90 -14.25 -4.74 5.63
C ILE A 90 -12.76 -4.69 5.28
N ILE A 91 -12.30 -3.54 4.78
CA ILE A 91 -10.89 -3.29 4.50
C ILE A 91 -10.36 -2.23 5.45
N SER A 92 -9.28 -2.55 6.17
CA SER A 92 -8.64 -1.64 7.11
C SER A 92 -7.14 -1.61 6.89
N ILE A 93 -6.58 -0.43 6.66
CA ILE A 93 -5.14 -0.18 6.54
C ILE A 93 -4.77 0.77 7.68
N LYS A 94 -3.84 0.36 8.54
CA LYS A 94 -3.49 1.08 9.76
C LYS A 94 -1.99 1.22 9.96
N TYR A 95 -1.58 2.34 10.57
CA TYR A 95 -0.21 2.58 11.04
C TYR A 95 0.85 2.31 9.97
N SER A 96 0.60 2.73 8.73
CA SER A 96 1.45 2.36 7.58
C SER A 96 2.07 3.58 6.92
N ILE A 97 3.28 3.40 6.38
CA ILE A 97 4.02 4.42 5.61
C ILE A 97 3.90 4.08 4.12
N ILE A 98 3.50 5.05 3.32
CA ILE A 98 3.44 4.98 1.85
C ILE A 98 4.27 6.16 1.34
N ASP A 99 5.55 5.92 1.10
CA ASP A 99 6.52 7.00 0.90
C ASP A 99 7.48 6.76 -0.28
N GLU A 100 7.87 7.83 -0.97
CA GLU A 100 8.81 7.78 -2.12
C GLU A 100 8.37 6.82 -3.25
N ASN A 101 7.08 6.51 -3.42
CA ASN A 101 6.64 5.63 -4.49
C ASN A 101 6.45 6.39 -5.80
N TYR A 102 6.72 5.73 -6.93
CA TYR A 102 6.52 6.28 -8.27
C TYR A 102 5.53 5.47 -9.08
N ALA A 103 4.55 6.10 -9.70
CA ALA A 103 3.67 5.48 -10.69
C ALA A 103 3.59 6.25 -12.00
N ASN A 104 3.05 5.64 -13.07
CA ASN A 104 2.54 6.45 -14.18
C ASN A 104 1.20 7.07 -13.84
N SER A 105 0.22 6.32 -13.30
CA SER A 105 -1.14 6.84 -13.10
C SER A 105 -1.58 7.01 -11.64
N ARG A 106 -1.35 6.03 -10.76
CA ARG A 106 -1.93 5.98 -9.40
C ARG A 106 -0.99 5.38 -8.37
N ILE A 107 -1.16 5.75 -7.09
CA ILE A 107 -0.45 5.11 -5.99
C ILE A 107 -1.35 4.10 -5.29
N CYS A 108 -2.59 4.48 -4.98
CA CYS A 108 -3.59 3.59 -4.40
C CYS A 108 -4.85 3.58 -5.25
N PHE A 109 -5.44 2.40 -5.43
CA PHE A 109 -6.74 2.22 -6.05
C PHE A 109 -7.60 1.29 -5.20
N THR A 110 -8.79 1.76 -4.83
CA THR A 110 -9.75 1.02 -4.03
C THR A 110 -11.03 0.80 -4.82
N LYS A 111 -11.39 -0.46 -5.04
CA LYS A 111 -12.63 -0.93 -5.67
C LYS A 111 -13.29 -2.03 -4.87
N SER A 112 -13.74 -1.71 -3.66
CA SER A 112 -14.29 -2.70 -2.72
C SER A 112 -15.43 -2.12 -1.87
N LYS A 113 -15.95 -2.92 -0.94
CA LYS A 113 -16.72 -2.41 0.20
C LYS A 113 -15.92 -1.39 1.04
N PRO A 114 -16.56 -0.67 1.99
CA PRO A 114 -15.96 0.45 2.68
C PRO A 114 -14.55 0.16 3.20
N THR A 115 -13.64 1.08 2.92
CA THR A 115 -12.21 0.97 3.22
C THR A 115 -11.76 2.10 4.11
N THR A 116 -11.01 1.78 5.15
CA THR A 116 -10.47 2.79 6.07
C THR A 116 -8.95 2.76 6.05
N TYR A 117 -8.36 3.92 5.79
CA TYR A 117 -6.95 4.25 5.97
C TYR A 117 -6.85 5.05 7.28
N ASP A 118 -6.18 4.51 8.29
CA ASP A 118 -6.08 5.13 9.61
C ASP A 118 -4.61 5.24 10.04
N SER A 119 -4.17 6.42 10.45
CA SER A 119 -2.80 6.65 10.91
C SER A 119 -1.77 6.34 9.81
N ILE A 120 -1.97 6.91 8.62
CA ILE A 120 -1.13 6.71 7.45
C ILE A 120 -0.20 7.90 7.24
N VAL A 121 1.07 7.64 6.95
CA VAL A 121 2.01 8.65 6.44
C VAL A 121 2.12 8.46 4.93
N PHE A 122 1.60 9.40 4.14
CA PHE A 122 1.56 9.35 2.68
C PHE A 122 2.37 10.51 2.08
N THR A 123 3.64 10.27 1.80
CA THR A 123 4.61 11.34 1.51
C THR A 123 5.47 11.08 0.28
N ASN A 124 5.96 12.15 -0.37
CA ASN A 124 6.97 12.06 -1.43
C ASN A 124 6.62 11.13 -2.61
N ASN A 125 5.34 10.82 -2.82
CA ASN A 125 4.92 9.96 -3.91
C ASN A 125 4.80 10.77 -5.20
N THR A 126 5.07 10.14 -6.35
CA THR A 126 5.03 10.79 -7.66
C THR A 126 4.19 9.96 -8.63
N ILE A 127 3.29 10.60 -9.37
CA ILE A 127 2.67 10.02 -10.57
C ILE A 127 3.14 10.79 -11.80
N SER A 128 3.41 10.13 -12.93
CA SER A 128 4.04 10.78 -14.09
C SER A 128 3.09 11.21 -15.20
N LYS A 129 1.86 10.67 -15.22
CA LYS A 129 0.84 10.88 -16.23
C LYS A 129 -0.53 11.04 -15.58
N ASN A 130 -1.33 11.93 -16.15
CA ASN A 130 -2.75 12.01 -15.79
C ASN A 130 -3.52 10.85 -16.46
N ASP A 131 -4.33 10.14 -15.69
CA ASP A 131 -5.28 9.14 -16.19
C ASP A 131 -6.70 9.71 -16.09
N ASN A 132 -7.25 10.11 -17.24
CA ASN A 132 -8.60 10.69 -17.29
C ASN A 132 -9.70 9.70 -16.90
N SER A 133 -9.45 8.39 -17.01
CA SER A 133 -10.42 7.37 -16.61
C SER A 133 -10.42 7.14 -15.10
N PHE A 134 -9.36 7.57 -14.40
CA PHE A 134 -9.22 7.38 -12.95
C PHE A 134 -8.49 8.60 -12.35
N PRO A 135 -9.20 9.73 -12.20
CA PRO A 135 -8.60 11.01 -11.91
C PRO A 135 -8.22 11.13 -10.43
N GLY A 136 -7.11 10.54 -10.00
CA GLY A 136 -6.59 10.70 -8.64
C GLY A 136 -5.39 9.82 -8.32
N MET A 137 -4.40 10.34 -7.61
CA MET A 137 -3.28 9.57 -7.06
C MET A 137 -3.76 8.49 -6.08
N LEU A 138 -4.76 8.84 -5.26
CA LEU A 138 -5.58 7.97 -4.43
C LEU A 138 -6.96 7.88 -5.08
N HIS A 139 -7.26 6.75 -5.71
CA HIS A 139 -8.50 6.58 -6.46
C HIS A 139 -9.46 5.61 -5.77
N CYS A 140 -10.75 5.96 -5.79
CA CYS A 140 -11.86 5.19 -5.27
C CYS A 140 -12.86 4.90 -6.40
N GLN A 141 -13.25 3.64 -6.57
CA GLN A 141 -14.27 3.21 -7.53
C GLN A 141 -15.27 2.26 -6.85
N SER A 142 -16.56 2.45 -7.06
CA SER A 142 -17.64 1.63 -6.47
C SER A 142 -17.46 1.41 -4.95
N SER A 143 -17.02 2.43 -4.20
CA SER A 143 -16.57 2.30 -2.81
C SER A 143 -16.72 3.58 -1.99
N HIS A 144 -16.62 3.43 -0.66
CA HIS A 144 -16.49 4.53 0.28
C HIS A 144 -15.15 4.41 0.99
N VAL A 145 -14.31 5.43 0.89
CA VAL A 145 -12.97 5.43 1.49
C VAL A 145 -12.90 6.50 2.57
N THR A 146 -12.47 6.12 3.76
CA THR A 146 -12.18 7.04 4.86
C THR A 146 -10.68 7.11 5.10
N PHE A 147 -10.13 8.32 5.16
CA PHE A 147 -8.79 8.62 5.66
C PHE A 147 -8.93 9.29 7.02
N GLU A 148 -8.41 8.67 8.06
CA GLU A 148 -8.46 9.17 9.44
C GLU A 148 -7.03 9.27 9.99
N ASN A 149 -6.71 10.32 10.75
CA ASN A 149 -5.38 10.47 11.37
C ASN A 149 -4.23 10.39 10.36
N CYS A 150 -4.38 10.87 9.13
CA CYS A 150 -3.37 10.71 8.08
C CYS A 150 -2.49 11.96 7.93
N PHE A 151 -1.21 11.76 7.64
CA PHE A 151 -0.26 12.82 7.30
C PHE A 151 0.10 12.72 5.82
N ILE A 152 -0.31 13.71 5.03
CA ILE A 152 -0.22 13.70 3.56
C ILE A 152 0.55 14.94 3.10
N GLU A 153 1.77 14.76 2.61
CA GLU A 153 2.67 15.89 2.29
C GLU A 153 3.57 15.58 1.09
N ASN A 154 4.01 16.59 0.35
CA ASN A 154 5.09 16.48 -0.65
C ASN A 154 4.83 15.48 -1.79
N ASN A 155 3.57 15.19 -2.08
CA ASN A 155 3.19 14.33 -3.21
C ASN A 155 3.14 15.17 -4.50
N LYS A 156 3.65 14.60 -5.59
CA LYS A 156 3.72 15.23 -6.92
C LYS A 156 2.70 14.59 -7.87
N GLN A 157 1.60 15.29 -8.12
CA GLN A 157 0.47 14.80 -8.89
C GLN A 157 0.60 15.05 -10.40
N ASN A 158 1.55 15.90 -10.84
CA ASN A 158 1.82 16.21 -12.24
C ASN A 158 0.55 16.50 -13.07
N GLY A 159 -0.34 17.30 -12.49
CA GLY A 159 -1.58 17.76 -13.14
C GLY A 159 -2.81 16.88 -12.91
N CYS A 160 -2.66 15.73 -12.24
CA CYS A 160 -3.78 14.95 -11.72
C CYS A 160 -4.26 15.51 -10.36
N TYR A 161 -5.22 14.82 -9.74
CA TYR A 161 -5.74 15.13 -8.41
C TYR A 161 -5.08 14.25 -7.35
N LEU A 162 -5.05 14.69 -6.09
CA LEU A 162 -4.63 13.84 -4.97
C LEU A 162 -5.66 12.74 -4.71
N PHE A 163 -6.93 13.09 -4.69
CA PHE A 163 -8.08 12.20 -4.49
C PHE A 163 -8.94 12.15 -5.74
N GLY A 164 -9.46 10.96 -6.06
CA GLY A 164 -10.30 10.75 -7.22
C GLY A 164 -11.41 9.74 -6.98
N THR A 165 -12.59 10.03 -7.53
CA THR A 165 -13.71 9.08 -7.63
C THR A 165 -14.18 8.95 -9.08
N LEU A 166 -14.95 7.90 -9.39
CA LEU A 166 -15.48 7.70 -10.74
C LEU A 166 -17.01 7.87 -10.80
N ASP A 167 -17.72 7.26 -9.86
CA ASP A 167 -19.17 7.17 -9.87
C ASP A 167 -19.81 8.06 -8.80
N ASP A 168 -21.07 8.46 -8.98
CA ASP A 168 -21.83 9.26 -8.01
C ASP A 168 -22.12 8.51 -6.69
N LEU A 169 -21.84 7.21 -6.64
CA LEU A 169 -21.97 6.40 -5.44
C LEU A 169 -20.65 6.29 -4.67
N ASP A 170 -19.57 6.83 -5.23
CA ASP A 170 -18.24 6.77 -4.65
C ASP A 170 -18.03 7.96 -3.75
N SER A 171 -17.41 7.74 -2.59
CA SER A 171 -17.02 8.86 -1.73
C SER A 171 -15.66 8.68 -1.09
N ILE A 172 -15.02 9.82 -0.82
CA ILE A 172 -13.80 9.92 -0.02
C ILE A 172 -14.06 10.89 1.11
N THR A 173 -13.84 10.45 2.34
CA THR A 173 -13.88 11.31 3.54
C THR A 173 -12.50 11.37 4.16
N VAL A 174 -12.02 12.57 4.44
CA VAL A 174 -10.76 12.79 5.16
C VAL A 174 -11.04 13.54 6.45
N SER A 175 -10.72 12.92 7.58
CA SER A 175 -10.95 13.44 8.93
C SER A 175 -9.70 13.38 9.78
N ASN A 176 -9.59 14.31 10.73
CA ASN A 176 -8.47 14.40 11.69
C ASN A 176 -7.07 14.24 11.07
N SER A 177 -6.87 14.78 9.87
CA SER A 177 -5.67 14.54 9.06
C SER A 177 -4.94 15.85 8.76
N TYR A 178 -3.64 15.74 8.48
CA TYR A 178 -2.82 16.81 7.93
C TYR A 178 -2.66 16.61 6.42
N ILE A 179 -3.02 17.62 5.62
CA ILE A 179 -2.74 17.66 4.18
C ILE A 179 -1.97 18.94 3.87
N ASP A 180 -0.76 18.81 3.33
CA ASP A 180 -0.06 19.89 2.64
C ASP A 180 0.24 19.47 1.19
N SER A 181 -0.54 20.06 0.30
CA SER A 181 -0.43 19.86 -1.15
C SER A 181 -0.57 21.21 -1.83
N ARG A 182 0.32 21.47 -2.78
CA ARG A 182 0.28 22.65 -3.65
C ARG A 182 -0.43 22.39 -4.99
N GLU A 183 -0.77 21.14 -5.28
CA GLU A 183 -1.51 20.76 -6.49
C GLU A 183 -2.98 20.44 -6.17
N LYS A 184 -3.73 20.04 -7.20
CA LYS A 184 -5.18 19.84 -7.12
C LYS A 184 -5.53 18.70 -6.16
N LEU A 185 -6.47 18.95 -5.25
CA LEU A 185 -6.90 17.96 -4.27
C LEU A 185 -7.92 16.97 -4.86
N TYR A 186 -8.99 17.47 -5.47
CA TYR A 186 -10.05 16.67 -6.09
C TYR A 186 -10.83 17.54 -7.09
N LEU A 187 -11.65 16.92 -7.95
CA LEU A 187 -12.57 17.63 -8.83
C LEU A 187 -13.84 17.99 -8.05
N GLU A 188 -14.30 19.25 -8.12
CA GLU A 188 -15.43 19.75 -7.32
C GLU A 188 -16.74 18.96 -7.48
N SER A 189 -16.95 18.30 -8.61
CA SER A 189 -18.14 17.47 -8.86
C SER A 189 -18.10 16.10 -8.17
N GLN A 190 -16.96 15.70 -7.62
CA GLN A 190 -16.78 14.41 -6.94
C GLN A 190 -17.20 14.51 -5.47
N GLN A 191 -17.69 13.41 -4.90
CA GLN A 191 -18.05 13.34 -3.48
C GLN A 191 -16.81 13.14 -2.60
N VAL A 192 -15.99 14.19 -2.50
CA VAL A 192 -14.83 14.25 -1.62
C VAL A 192 -15.10 15.26 -0.51
N THR A 193 -15.04 14.80 0.74
CA THR A 193 -15.20 15.63 1.93
C THR A 193 -13.88 15.65 2.70
N ILE A 194 -13.32 16.84 2.90
CA ILE A 194 -12.12 17.04 3.73
C ILE A 194 -12.53 17.92 4.90
N GLU A 195 -12.48 17.35 6.11
CA GLU A 195 -12.71 18.12 7.34
C GLU A 195 -11.58 19.15 7.56
N GLN A 196 -11.75 20.03 8.55
CA GLN A 196 -10.73 21.01 8.88
C GLN A 196 -9.37 20.32 9.09
N ASN A 197 -8.39 20.74 8.28
CA ASN A 197 -7.01 20.30 8.36
C ASN A 197 -6.47 20.54 9.78
N LYS A 198 -5.81 19.55 10.38
CA LYS A 198 -5.28 19.66 11.74
C LYS A 198 -3.78 19.43 11.74
N ASP A 199 -3.10 20.17 12.61
CA ASP A 199 -1.73 19.81 12.98
C ASP A 199 -1.79 18.50 13.77
N ILE A 200 -1.20 17.45 13.20
CA ILE A 200 -1.09 16.13 13.83
C ILE A 200 0.37 15.74 13.92
N SER A 201 0.72 14.98 14.95
CA SER A 201 2.02 14.33 15.08
C SER A 201 1.79 12.83 15.05
N ILE A 202 2.24 12.19 13.97
CA ILE A 202 2.23 10.73 13.84
C ILE A 202 3.67 10.25 14.03
N GLU A 203 3.93 9.49 15.09
CA GLU A 203 5.20 8.78 15.27
C GLU A 203 4.96 7.28 15.03
N LEU A 204 5.45 6.77 13.90
CA LEU A 204 5.38 5.34 13.59
C LEU A 204 6.75 4.70 13.88
N HIS A 205 6.84 3.95 14.97
CA HIS A 205 8.00 3.10 15.24
C HIS A 205 7.86 1.79 14.46
N LEU A 206 8.34 1.79 13.21
CA LEU A 206 8.45 0.55 12.45
C LEU A 206 9.77 -0.13 12.80
N HIS A 207 9.69 -1.40 13.18
CA HIS A 207 10.89 -2.22 13.21
C HIS A 207 11.42 -2.30 11.77
N SER A 208 12.65 -1.84 11.55
CA SER A 208 13.40 -2.10 10.33
C SER A 208 13.40 -3.60 10.12
N THR A 209 12.46 -4.10 9.33
CA THR A 209 12.51 -5.50 8.95
C THR A 209 13.71 -5.61 8.04
N GLU A 210 14.67 -6.42 8.45
CA GLU A 210 15.90 -6.65 7.71
C GLU A 210 15.59 -6.87 6.25
N LEU A 211 16.41 -6.27 5.40
CA LEU A 211 16.34 -6.53 3.99
C LEU A 211 16.56 -8.06 3.80
N CYS A 212 15.57 -8.85 3.35
CA CYS A 212 15.82 -10.23 2.95
C CYS A 212 17.02 -10.32 1.99
N PRO A 213 17.77 -11.43 2.07
CA PRO A 213 18.86 -11.68 1.15
C PRO A 213 18.41 -11.59 -0.32
N THR A 214 19.28 -10.99 -1.13
CA THR A 214 19.12 -10.92 -2.59
C THR A 214 19.06 -12.31 -3.20
N GLY A 215 17.98 -12.64 -3.90
CA GLY A 215 17.88 -13.86 -4.68
C GLY A 215 16.53 -14.55 -4.54
N ASN A 216 15.64 -14.24 -5.48
CA ASN A 216 14.47 -15.00 -5.96
C ASN A 216 13.17 -14.19 -5.97
N ASN A 217 12.35 -14.48 -6.98
CA ASN A 217 10.97 -14.00 -7.11
C ASN A 217 10.11 -14.60 -6.01
N TYR A 218 9.73 -13.79 -5.01
CA TYR A 218 8.82 -14.22 -3.95
C TYR A 218 7.37 -13.98 -4.38
N PHE A 219 6.66 -15.06 -4.68
CA PHE A 219 5.22 -15.08 -4.85
C PHE A 219 4.59 -15.64 -3.57
N VAL A 220 3.73 -14.85 -2.90
CA VAL A 220 2.94 -15.35 -1.77
C VAL A 220 1.50 -15.48 -2.22
N TYR A 221 1.08 -16.70 -2.55
CA TYR A 221 -0.30 -17.00 -2.90
C TYR A 221 -1.01 -17.62 -1.68
N ILE A 222 -2.05 -16.96 -1.18
CA ILE A 222 -2.80 -17.40 0.01
C ILE A 222 -4.11 -18.04 -0.42
N ASN A 223 -4.22 -19.36 -0.27
CA ASN A 223 -5.48 -20.08 -0.36
C ASN A 223 -6.01 -20.48 1.03
N LYS A 224 -7.32 -20.71 1.10
CA LYS A 224 -8.05 -21.15 2.30
C LYS A 224 -7.33 -22.29 3.04
N GLY A 225 -7.02 -22.08 4.31
CA GLY A 225 -6.36 -23.07 5.18
C GLY A 225 -4.84 -22.92 5.34
N ASN A 226 -4.20 -22.00 4.61
CA ASN A 226 -2.77 -21.75 4.76
C ASN A 226 -2.50 -20.82 5.96
N LYS A 227 -2.08 -21.39 7.09
CA LYS A 227 -1.33 -20.65 8.11
C LYS A 227 0.11 -20.53 7.65
N PHE A 228 0.46 -19.43 6.97
CA PHE A 228 1.87 -19.15 6.71
C PHE A 228 2.46 -18.44 7.93
N ILE A 229 3.04 -19.22 8.85
CA ILE A 229 3.93 -18.68 9.87
C ILE A 229 5.29 -18.58 9.18
N SER A 230 5.72 -17.38 8.77
CA SER A 230 7.11 -17.16 8.38
C SER A 230 7.97 -17.35 9.63
N GLY A 231 8.45 -18.59 9.81
CA GLY A 231 9.59 -18.85 10.67
C GLY A 231 10.78 -18.09 10.12
N PHE A 232 11.40 -17.27 10.97
CA PHE A 232 12.66 -16.61 10.72
C PHE A 232 13.59 -17.50 9.91
N ILE A 233 13.87 -17.14 8.65
CA ILE A 233 15.12 -17.57 8.05
C ILE A 233 16.18 -16.60 8.60
N HIS A 234 16.66 -16.89 9.81
CA HIS A 234 17.89 -16.31 10.32
C HIS A 234 19.03 -16.85 9.45
N LEU A 235 19.34 -16.17 8.35
CA LEU A 235 20.63 -16.34 7.71
C LEU A 235 21.56 -15.33 8.38
N LYS A 236 22.49 -15.87 9.18
CA LYS A 236 23.61 -15.11 9.76
C LYS A 236 24.15 -14.12 8.73
N GLY A 237 23.87 -12.84 8.96
CA GLY A 237 24.51 -11.78 8.21
C GLY A 237 26.02 -11.88 8.43
N ILE A 238 26.76 -11.93 7.32
CA ILE A 238 28.19 -11.63 7.30
C ILE A 238 28.30 -10.17 7.78
N GLY A 239 28.55 -10.00 9.09
CA GLY A 239 28.47 -8.73 9.79
C GLY A 239 28.64 -8.83 11.31
N GLU A 240 28.48 -10.01 11.91
CA GLU A 240 28.84 -10.26 13.33
C GLU A 240 30.35 -10.54 13.53
N SER A 241 31.20 -9.90 12.74
CA SER A 241 32.64 -9.86 13.03
C SER A 241 33.16 -8.49 12.67
N MET A 242 33.22 -7.65 13.71
CA MET A 242 34.20 -6.57 13.96
C MET A 242 33.49 -5.41 14.66
N THR A 243 33.24 -5.55 15.96
CA THR A 243 33.26 -4.45 16.94
C THR A 243 33.16 -5.02 18.35
N SER A 244 34.26 -5.58 18.87
CA SER A 244 34.66 -5.42 20.29
C SER A 244 35.98 -6.13 20.57
N PHE A 245 37.09 -5.43 20.36
CA PHE A 245 38.27 -5.58 21.21
C PHE A 245 38.91 -4.20 21.39
N PHE A 246 38.33 -3.41 22.28
CA PHE A 246 39.01 -2.31 22.96
C PHE A 246 38.44 -2.18 24.38
N SER A 247 39.06 -2.92 25.30
CA SER A 247 39.54 -2.50 26.62
C SER A 247 39.95 -3.75 27.40
#